data_AF-N1W935-F1
#
_entry.id   AF-N1W935-F1
#
_cell.length_a   1.000
_cell.length_b   1.000
_cell.length_c   1.000
_cell.angle_alpha   90.00
_cell.angle_beta   90.00
_cell.angle_gamma   90.00
#
_symmetry.space_group_name_H-M   'P 1'
#
loop_
_entity.id
_entity.type
_entity.pdbx_description
1 polymer ?
#
loop_
_entity_poly.entity_id
_entity_poly.type
_entity_poly.pdbx_seq_one_letter_code
_entity_poly.pdbx_strand_id
1 'polypeptide(L)'
;MILPDDKIQEYKKKKIGSFIYYPLFIQMKDMHFFAYLSLETERPGIPGEVLDLFKEVERTFQERIMDSNTHILDIRQNVLNVSRGGVALEVNDMEIIKALKVKPTFTLDINFKLQAPIRMAVELRHLEEVNDYFRLGGRITGVSGDKKAKEIYHSLIEFFG
;
A
#
# COMPACT_ATOMS: atom_id res chain seq x y z
N MET A 1 -1.03 -34.06 3.52
CA MET A 1 -0.32 -33.99 2.22
C MET A 1 0.56 -35.21 2.11
N ILE A 2 0.37 -36.06 1.11
CA ILE A 2 1.20 -37.26 0.89
C ILE A 2 2.26 -36.86 -0.14
N LEU A 3 3.54 -37.00 0.20
CA LEU A 3 4.64 -36.71 -0.71
C LEU A 3 4.83 -37.87 -1.70
N PRO A 4 5.15 -37.60 -2.97
CA PRO A 4 5.53 -38.63 -3.93
C PRO A 4 6.77 -39.41 -3.48
N ASP A 5 6.85 -40.70 -3.77
CA ASP A 5 7.95 -41.59 -3.33
C ASP A 5 9.34 -41.10 -3.78
N ASP A 6 9.43 -40.51 -4.97
CA ASP A 6 10.69 -39.96 -5.50
C ASP A 6 11.23 -38.80 -4.64
N LYS A 7 10.34 -37.97 -4.10
CA LYS A 7 10.69 -36.88 -3.19
C LYS A 7 11.14 -37.40 -1.83
N ILE A 8 10.50 -38.48 -1.34
CA ILE A 8 10.90 -39.14 -0.10
C ILE A 8 12.31 -39.71 -0.23
N GLN A 9 12.65 -40.32 -1.38
CA GLN A 9 13.99 -40.83 -1.63
C GLN A 9 15.04 -39.71 -1.75
N GLU A 10 14.69 -38.58 -2.37
CA GLU A 10 15.55 -37.39 -2.44
C GLU A 10 15.88 -36.84 -1.05
N TYR A 11 14.87 -36.71 -0.18
CA TYR A 11 15.05 -36.20 1.18
C TYR A 11 15.87 -37.14 2.06
N LYS A 12 15.68 -38.47 1.92
CA LYS A 12 16.53 -39.46 2.59
C LYS A 12 17.99 -39.36 2.15
N LYS A 13 18.25 -39.12 0.85
CA LYS A 13 19.62 -38.91 0.34
C LYS A 13 20.25 -37.63 0.89
N LYS A 14 19.48 -36.56 1.04
CA LYS A 14 19.91 -35.27 1.59
C LYS A 14 19.97 -35.24 3.13
N LYS A 15 19.67 -36.35 3.81
CA LYS A 15 19.59 -36.45 5.29
C LYS A 15 18.65 -35.42 5.93
N ILE A 16 17.60 -34.99 5.23
CA ILE A 16 16.65 -34.02 5.77
C ILE A 16 15.80 -34.71 6.84
N GLY A 17 15.92 -34.24 8.08
CA GLY A 17 15.17 -34.71 9.24
C GLY A 17 13.85 -33.98 9.44
N SER A 18 13.74 -32.72 8.99
CA SER A 18 12.51 -31.94 9.02
C SER A 18 12.53 -30.80 8.00
N PHE A 19 11.35 -30.37 7.55
CA PHE A 19 11.20 -29.24 6.63
C PHE A 19 9.89 -28.48 6.87
N ILE A 20 9.88 -27.19 6.52
CA ILE A 20 8.69 -26.33 6.55
C ILE A 20 8.64 -25.48 5.29
N TYR A 21 7.44 -25.30 4.77
CA TYR A 21 7.13 -24.29 3.77
C TYR A 21 6.11 -23.33 4.38
N TYR A 22 6.44 -22.05 4.36
CA TYR A 22 5.58 -20.97 4.87
C TYR A 22 5.19 -20.07 3.70
N PRO A 23 3.91 -20.08 3.28
CA PRO A 23 3.45 -19.24 2.19
C PRO A 23 3.41 -17.78 2.62
N LEU A 24 3.95 -16.90 1.78
CA LEU A 24 3.86 -15.45 1.95
C LEU A 24 2.76 -14.91 1.07
N PHE A 25 1.90 -14.08 1.69
CA PHE A 25 0.82 -13.40 1.00
C PHE A 25 1.00 -11.88 1.05
N ILE A 26 0.54 -11.22 -0.01
CA ILE A 26 0.45 -9.77 -0.06
C ILE A 26 -1.01 -9.36 -0.21
N GLN A 27 -1.41 -8.39 0.63
CA GLN A 27 -2.72 -7.76 0.54
C GLN A 27 -2.66 -6.70 -0.56
N MET A 28 -3.36 -6.96 -1.67
CA MET A 28 -3.68 -5.96 -2.69
C MET A 28 -5.18 -5.69 -2.62
N LYS A 29 -5.91 -5.84 -3.73
CA LYS A 29 -7.38 -5.91 -3.73
C LYS A 29 -7.90 -7.17 -3.01
N ASP A 30 -7.23 -8.28 -3.27
CA ASP A 30 -7.44 -9.59 -2.62
C ASP A 30 -6.08 -10.12 -2.12
N MET A 31 -6.10 -11.16 -1.27
CA MET A 31 -4.88 -11.84 -0.82
C MET A 31 -4.25 -12.61 -1.97
N HIS A 32 -3.04 -12.20 -2.37
CA HIS A 32 -2.27 -12.85 -3.42
C HIS A 32 -1.08 -13.59 -2.83
N PHE A 33 -0.95 -14.88 -3.18
CA PHE A 33 0.27 -15.62 -2.92
C PHE A 33 1.39 -15.07 -3.81
N PHE A 34 2.56 -14.78 -3.25
CA PHE A 34 3.68 -14.24 -4.02
C PHE A 34 5.00 -15.00 -3.84
N ALA A 35 5.20 -15.68 -2.71
CA ALA A 35 6.42 -16.43 -2.43
C ALA A 35 6.21 -17.46 -1.34
N TYR A 36 7.20 -18.32 -1.13
CA TYR A 36 7.29 -19.18 0.05
C TYR A 36 8.66 -19.00 0.72
N LEU A 37 8.68 -19.01 2.05
CA LEU A 37 9.88 -19.28 2.82
C LEU A 37 10.00 -20.78 3.04
N SER A 38 11.21 -21.32 2.96
CA SER A 38 11.47 -22.73 3.21
C SER A 38 12.66 -22.89 4.13
N LEU A 39 12.54 -23.79 5.10
CA LEU A 39 13.67 -24.27 5.88
C LEU A 39 13.70 -25.80 5.80
N GLU A 40 14.88 -26.31 5.45
CA GLU A 40 15.20 -27.73 5.48
C GLU A 40 16.30 -27.95 6.53
N THR A 41 16.15 -28.94 7.39
CA THR A 41 17.13 -29.24 8.44
C THR A 41 17.34 -30.75 8.57
N GLU A 42 18.56 -31.14 8.93
CA GLU A 42 18.88 -32.53 9.28
C GLU A 42 18.37 -32.93 10.68
N ARG A 43 17.96 -31.94 11.51
CA ARG A 43 17.47 -32.18 12.87
C ARG A 43 16.02 -32.68 12.86
N PRO A 44 15.65 -33.54 13.83
CA PRO A 44 14.25 -33.88 14.05
C PRO A 44 13.52 -32.69 14.70
N GLY A 45 12.51 -32.17 14.02
CA GLY A 45 11.70 -31.04 14.47
C GLY A 45 12.20 -29.69 13.99
N ILE A 46 11.29 -28.71 14.06
CA ILE A 46 11.56 -27.32 13.71
C ILE A 46 11.33 -26.48 14.97
N PRO A 47 12.33 -25.68 15.41
CA PRO A 47 12.15 -24.80 16.55
C PRO A 47 10.99 -23.83 16.34
N GLY A 48 10.19 -23.57 17.39
CA GLY A 48 9.06 -22.63 17.31
C GLY A 48 9.47 -21.23 16.87
N GLU A 49 10.67 -20.79 17.24
CA GLU A 49 11.29 -19.51 16.87
C GLU A 49 11.40 -19.30 15.35
N VAL A 50 11.46 -20.39 14.56
CA VAL A 50 11.50 -20.31 13.09
C VAL A 50 10.22 -19.68 12.55
N LEU A 51 9.07 -19.98 13.16
CA LEU A 51 7.81 -19.41 12.73
C LEU A 51 7.74 -17.90 13.01
N ASP A 52 8.29 -17.47 14.15
CA ASP A 52 8.36 -16.06 14.51
C ASP A 52 9.29 -15.29 13.57
N LEU A 53 10.45 -15.87 13.23
CA LEU A 53 11.35 -15.33 12.23
C LEU A 53 10.67 -15.21 10.86
N PHE A 54 9.90 -16.22 10.44
CA PHE A 54 9.17 -16.17 9.17
C PHE A 54 8.11 -15.08 9.14
N LYS A 55 7.38 -14.87 10.24
CA LYS A 55 6.42 -13.75 10.37
C LYS A 55 7.11 -12.39 10.32
N GLU A 56 8.29 -12.25 10.94
CA GLU A 56 9.07 -11.00 10.88
C GLU A 56 9.55 -10.71 9.46
N VAL A 57 10.04 -11.74 8.76
CA VAL A 57 10.42 -11.65 7.36
C VAL A 57 9.22 -11.28 6.48
N GLU A 58 8.05 -11.90 6.69
CA GLU A 58 6.80 -11.56 6.00
C GLU A 58 6.44 -10.08 6.15
N ARG A 59 6.44 -9.57 7.40
CA ARG A 59 6.18 -8.15 7.69
C ARG A 59 7.17 -7.24 6.96
N THR A 60 8.46 -7.58 7.00
CA THR A 60 9.52 -6.81 6.34
C THR A 60 9.32 -6.77 4.81
N PHE A 61 8.90 -7.89 4.20
CA PHE A 61 8.59 -7.93 2.78
C PHE A 61 7.36 -7.09 2.44
N GLN A 62 6.30 -7.15 3.26
CA GLN A 62 5.12 -6.31 3.07
C GLN A 62 5.47 -4.83 3.11
N GLU A 63 6.22 -4.39 4.13
CA GLU A 63 6.69 -3.01 4.26
C GLU A 63 7.53 -2.58 3.05
N ARG A 64 8.52 -3.38 2.65
CA ARG A 64 9.38 -3.06 1.50
C ARG A 64 8.63 -2.98 0.18
N ILE A 65 7.66 -3.86 -0.05
CA ILE A 65 6.85 -3.82 -1.27
C ILE A 65 5.94 -2.59 -1.24
N MET A 66 5.35 -2.25 -0.09
CA MET A 66 4.55 -1.03 0.08
C MET A 66 5.38 0.24 -0.13
N ASP A 67 6.62 0.27 0.36
CA ASP A 67 7.53 1.40 0.21
C ASP A 67 8.04 1.52 -1.23
N SER A 68 8.44 0.41 -1.85
CA SER A 68 8.91 0.36 -3.24
C SER A 68 7.84 0.77 -4.26
N ASN A 69 6.55 0.68 -3.90
CA ASN A 69 5.44 1.11 -4.74
C ASN A 69 5.05 2.58 -4.53
N THR A 70 5.84 3.36 -3.79
CA THR A 70 5.61 4.81 -3.66
C THR A 70 6.04 5.51 -4.95
N HIS A 71 5.07 5.75 -5.84
CA HIS A 71 5.29 6.53 -7.05
C HIS A 71 5.11 8.02 -6.76
N ILE A 72 6.14 8.81 -7.05
CA ILE A 72 6.03 10.27 -7.09
C ILE A 72 5.58 10.64 -8.51
N LEU A 73 4.32 11.04 -8.65
CA LEU A 73 3.74 11.45 -9.92
C LEU A 73 3.64 12.98 -9.92
N ASP A 74 4.43 13.66 -10.76
CA ASP A 74 4.31 15.11 -10.98
C ASP A 74 3.23 15.40 -12.04
N ILE A 75 1.98 15.06 -11.69
CA ILE A 75 0.85 15.13 -12.61
C ILE A 75 -0.24 15.99 -11.99
N ARG A 76 -0.68 17.03 -12.72
CA ARG A 76 -1.76 17.92 -12.27
C ARG A 76 -3.12 17.28 -12.55
N GLN A 77 -3.97 17.28 -11.51
CA GLN A 77 -5.34 16.82 -11.59
C GLN A 77 -6.30 17.95 -11.20
N ASN A 78 -7.52 17.89 -11.69
CA ASN A 78 -8.53 18.90 -11.40
C ASN A 78 -9.13 18.67 -10.02
N VAL A 79 -9.21 19.74 -9.22
CA VAL A 79 -9.91 19.72 -7.93
C VAL A 79 -11.37 20.07 -8.19
N LEU A 80 -12.27 19.11 -7.96
CA LEU A 80 -13.71 19.33 -8.10
C LEU A 80 -14.30 20.04 -6.89
N ASN A 81 -13.84 19.67 -5.69
CA ASN A 81 -14.30 20.25 -4.43
C ASN A 81 -13.28 20.02 -3.30
N VAL A 82 -13.25 20.91 -2.32
CA VAL A 82 -12.48 20.79 -1.07
C VAL A 82 -13.33 21.23 0.12
N SER A 83 -13.14 20.54 1.23
CA SER A 83 -13.77 20.86 2.52
C SER A 83 -12.74 20.67 3.64
N ARG A 84 -13.10 21.06 4.87
CA ARG A 84 -12.21 20.87 6.04
C ARG A 84 -11.71 19.43 6.23
N GLY A 85 -12.47 18.43 5.79
CA GLY A 85 -12.17 17.01 6.04
C GLY A 85 -12.05 16.15 4.79
N GLY A 86 -12.28 16.70 3.60
CA GLY A 86 -12.34 15.90 2.38
C GLY A 86 -12.05 16.67 1.12
N VAL A 87 -11.64 15.94 0.09
CA VAL A 87 -11.30 16.46 -1.23
C VAL A 87 -11.97 15.58 -2.29
N ALA A 88 -12.48 16.22 -3.34
CA ALA A 88 -12.97 15.57 -4.53
C ALA A 88 -12.08 15.95 -5.72
N LEU A 89 -11.60 14.96 -6.45
CA LEU A 89 -10.71 15.13 -7.60
C LEU A 89 -11.30 14.50 -8.85
N GLU A 90 -11.04 15.12 -9.99
CA GLU A 90 -11.18 14.53 -11.30
C GLU A 90 -9.79 14.07 -11.75
N VAL A 91 -9.67 12.78 -12.04
CA VAL A 91 -8.41 12.14 -12.40
C VAL A 91 -8.53 11.47 -13.75
N ASN A 92 -7.67 11.89 -14.68
CA ASN A 92 -7.66 11.38 -16.05
C ASN A 92 -6.47 10.43 -16.29
N ASP A 93 -5.61 10.27 -15.28
CA ASP A 93 -4.38 9.49 -15.39
C ASP A 93 -4.56 8.07 -14.82
N MET A 94 -4.40 7.08 -15.69
CA MET A 94 -4.55 5.67 -15.34
C MET A 94 -3.45 5.13 -14.41
N GLU A 95 -2.27 5.74 -14.36
CA GLU A 95 -1.22 5.35 -13.42
C GLU A 95 -1.61 5.72 -11.99
N ILE A 96 -2.23 6.88 -11.79
CA ILE A 96 -2.79 7.27 -10.48
C ILE A 96 -3.84 6.24 -10.04
N ILE A 97 -4.74 5.84 -10.93
CA ILE A 97 -5.79 4.86 -10.61
C ILE A 97 -5.21 3.49 -10.26
N LYS A 98 -4.19 3.04 -11.00
CA LYS A 98 -3.47 1.80 -10.70
C LYS A 98 -2.77 1.87 -9.34
N ALA A 99 -2.09 2.98 -9.04
CA ALA A 99 -1.41 3.17 -7.76
C ALA A 99 -2.40 3.18 -6.58
N LEU A 100 -3.54 3.88 -6.72
CA LEU A 100 -4.56 3.97 -5.68
C LEU A 100 -5.28 2.64 -5.40
N LYS A 101 -5.34 1.73 -6.39
CA LYS A 101 -5.85 0.36 -6.18
C LYS A 101 -4.92 -0.49 -5.31
N VAL A 102 -3.62 -0.18 -5.30
CA VAL A 102 -2.62 -0.87 -4.47
C VAL A 102 -2.51 -0.21 -3.09
N LYS A 103 -2.45 1.12 -3.07
CA LYS A 103 -2.30 1.93 -1.85
C LYS A 103 -3.39 3.01 -1.82
N PRO A 104 -4.47 2.84 -1.03
CA PRO A 104 -5.58 3.79 -0.97
C PRO A 104 -5.24 5.04 -0.14
N THR A 105 -3.96 5.40 -0.03
CA THR A 105 -3.47 6.57 0.69
C THR A 105 -2.42 7.26 -0.15
N PHE A 106 -2.51 8.58 -0.26
CA PHE A 106 -1.62 9.35 -1.11
C PHE A 106 -1.43 10.75 -0.52
N THR A 107 -0.35 11.40 -0.94
CA THR A 107 -0.10 12.82 -0.66
C THR A 107 -0.26 13.62 -1.92
N LEU A 108 -0.86 14.80 -1.80
CA LEU A 108 -1.04 15.72 -2.92
C LEU A 108 -0.78 17.16 -2.46
N ASP A 109 -0.45 18.02 -3.42
CA ASP A 109 -0.28 19.45 -3.19
C ASP A 109 -1.47 20.20 -3.82
N ILE A 110 -2.29 20.87 -3.00
CA ILE A 110 -3.36 21.75 -3.48
C ILE A 110 -2.80 23.15 -3.73
N ASN A 111 -2.93 23.60 -4.97
CA ASN A 111 -2.53 24.94 -5.39
C ASN A 111 -3.74 25.87 -5.35
N PHE A 112 -3.75 26.80 -4.39
CA PHE A 112 -4.64 27.95 -4.43
C PHE A 112 -3.94 29.11 -5.16
N LYS A 113 -4.69 29.89 -5.95
CA LYS A 113 -4.11 31.06 -6.65
C LYS A 113 -3.43 31.99 -5.64
N LEU A 114 -2.21 32.41 -5.96
CA LEU A 114 -1.40 33.36 -5.16
C LEU A 114 -0.99 32.84 -3.76
N GLN A 115 -1.13 31.56 -3.48
CA GLN A 115 -0.70 30.93 -2.24
C GLN A 115 0.36 29.86 -2.50
N ALA A 116 1.16 29.56 -1.49
CA ALA A 116 2.05 28.41 -1.54
C ALA A 116 1.22 27.11 -1.64
N PRO A 117 1.70 26.08 -2.35
CA PRO A 117 1.04 24.78 -2.40
C PRO A 117 0.86 24.21 -1.00
N ILE A 118 -0.34 23.71 -0.70
CA ILE A 118 -0.65 23.08 0.58
C ILE A 118 -0.61 21.57 0.41
N ARG A 119 0.39 20.94 1.00
CA ARG A 119 0.53 19.49 0.97
C ARG A 119 -0.39 18.81 1.98
N MET A 120 -1.09 17.78 1.55
CA MET A 120 -2.01 17.02 2.39
C MET A 120 -1.90 15.52 2.16
N ALA A 121 -2.05 14.77 3.25
CA ALA A 121 -2.24 13.33 3.25
C ALA A 121 -3.74 13.03 3.16
N VAL A 122 -4.08 12.14 2.22
CA VAL A 122 -5.45 11.79 1.87
C VAL A 122 -5.58 10.28 1.85
N GLU A 123 -6.70 9.80 2.37
CA GLU A 123 -7.12 8.41 2.29
C GLU A 123 -8.33 8.32 1.36
N LEU A 124 -8.23 7.46 0.35
CA LEU A 124 -9.29 7.22 -0.62
C LEU A 124 -10.52 6.62 0.07
N ARG A 125 -11.69 7.23 -0.15
CA ARG A 125 -12.98 6.78 0.37
C ARG A 125 -13.97 6.40 -0.72
N HIS A 126 -13.80 6.97 -1.91
CA HIS A 126 -14.66 6.72 -3.05
C HIS A 126 -13.88 6.84 -4.36
N LEU A 127 -14.13 5.92 -5.28
CA LEU A 127 -13.56 5.92 -6.64
C LEU A 127 -14.67 5.47 -7.59
N GLU A 128 -14.99 6.31 -8.57
CA GLU A 128 -16.00 6.06 -9.58
C GLU A 128 -15.45 6.40 -10.97
N GLU A 129 -15.76 5.59 -11.97
CA GLU A 129 -15.45 5.87 -13.38
C GLU A 129 -16.62 6.65 -13.99
N VAL A 130 -16.33 7.82 -14.55
CA VAL A 130 -17.32 8.73 -15.14
C VAL A 130 -16.86 9.07 -16.55
N ASN A 131 -17.40 8.36 -17.55
CA ASN A 131 -17.03 8.49 -18.96
C ASN A 131 -15.51 8.34 -19.15
N ASP A 132 -14.82 9.43 -19.49
CA ASP A 132 -13.39 9.46 -19.83
C ASP A 132 -12.48 9.78 -18.64
N TYR A 133 -13.02 9.91 -17.43
CA TYR A 133 -12.26 10.22 -16.22
C TYR A 133 -12.72 9.44 -14.99
N PHE A 134 -11.95 9.52 -13.91
CA PHE A 134 -12.29 8.96 -12.62
C PHE A 134 -12.57 10.07 -11.62
N ARG A 135 -13.68 9.94 -10.89
CA ARG A 135 -13.99 10.78 -9.74
C ARG A 135 -13.47 10.12 -8.47
N LEU A 136 -12.59 10.82 -7.77
CA LEU A 136 -12.04 10.40 -6.48
C LEU A 136 -12.64 11.23 -5.35
N GLY A 137 -13.11 10.56 -4.30
CA GLY A 137 -13.44 11.16 -3.02
C GLY A 137 -12.45 10.70 -1.96
N GLY A 138 -11.73 11.65 -1.36
CA GLY A 138 -10.72 11.39 -0.34
C GLY A 138 -11.05 12.05 0.99
N ARG A 139 -10.71 11.38 2.10
CA ARG A 139 -10.68 11.95 3.45
C ARG A 139 -9.30 12.54 3.69
N ILE A 140 -9.24 13.81 4.09
CA ILE A 140 -7.99 14.44 4.51
C ILE A 140 -7.61 13.89 5.88
N THR A 141 -6.49 13.19 5.97
CA THR A 141 -5.98 12.59 7.21
C THR A 141 -4.88 13.42 7.85
N GLY A 142 -4.24 14.30 7.06
CA GLY A 142 -3.26 15.26 7.55
C GLY A 142 -3.03 16.38 6.56
N VAL A 143 -2.65 17.55 7.08
CA VAL A 143 -2.13 18.66 6.29
C VAL A 143 -0.69 18.83 6.76
N SER A 144 0.27 18.61 5.87
CA SER A 144 1.68 18.71 6.26
C SER A 144 2.11 20.17 6.27
N GLY A 145 2.72 20.58 7.37
CA GLY A 145 3.09 21.96 7.65
C GLY A 145 2.86 22.26 9.13
N ASP A 146 3.39 23.40 9.58
CA ASP A 146 3.16 23.90 10.94
C ASP A 146 1.65 24.14 11.19
N LYS A 147 1.20 24.33 12.44
CA LYS A 147 -0.21 24.64 12.78
C LYS A 147 -0.83 25.70 11.85
N LYS A 148 0.00 26.66 11.44
CA LYS A 148 -0.29 27.74 10.50
C LYS A 148 -0.77 27.27 9.11
N ALA A 149 -0.26 26.17 8.56
CA ALA A 149 -0.68 25.65 7.25
C ALA A 149 -2.13 25.15 7.27
N LYS A 150 -2.53 24.52 8.38
CA LYS A 150 -3.92 24.07 8.59
C LYS A 150 -4.88 25.25 8.75
N GLU A 151 -4.45 26.29 9.47
CA GLU A 151 -5.22 27.53 9.62
C GLU A 151 -5.40 28.26 8.28
N ILE A 152 -4.33 28.39 7.49
CA ILE A 152 -4.38 28.94 6.14
C ILE A 152 -5.35 28.13 5.27
N TYR A 153 -5.23 26.81 5.27
CA TYR A 153 -6.13 25.95 4.50
C TYR A 153 -7.60 26.17 4.86
N HIS A 154 -7.94 26.18 6.16
CA HIS A 154 -9.31 26.43 6.61
C HIS A 154 -9.82 27.81 6.18
N SER A 155 -8.99 28.85 6.30
CA SER A 155 -9.36 30.21 5.87
C SER A 155 -9.62 30.30 4.37
N LEU A 156 -8.87 29.55 3.55
CA LEU A 156 -9.03 29.54 2.10
C LEU A 156 -10.33 28.82 1.71
N ILE A 157 -10.64 27.70 2.36
CA ILE A 157 -11.92 27.00 2.10
C ILE A 157 -13.11 27.88 2.48
N GLU A 158 -13.05 28.60 3.61
CA GLU A 158 -14.12 29.52 4.01
C GLU A 158 -14.28 30.72 3.07
N PHE A 159 -13.19 31.15 2.45
CA PHE A 159 -13.23 32.26 1.49
C PHE A 159 -13.78 31.84 0.11
N PHE A 160 -13.49 30.60 -0.32
CA PHE A 160 -13.88 30.09 -1.64
C PHE A 160 -15.17 29.24 -1.65
N GLY A 161 -15.64 28.78 -0.50
CA GLY A 161 -16.89 28.00 -0.34
C GLY A 161 -18.11 28.87 -0.06
#